data_AF-A0A6M0L468-F1
#
_entry.id   AF-A0A6M0L468-F1
#
_cell.length_a   1.000
_cell.length_b   1.000
_cell.length_c   1.000
_cell.angle_alpha   90.00
_cell.angle_beta   90.00
_cell.angle_gamma   90.00
#
_symmetry.space_group_name_H-M   'P 1'
#
loop_
_entity.id
_entity.type
_entity.pdbx_description
1 polymer ?
#
loop_
_entity_poly.entity_id
_entity_poly.type
_entity_poly.pdbx_seq_one_letter_code
_entity_poly.pdbx_strand_id
1 'polypeptide(L)'
;MELNAQTILIIIGGIVIGWLLSTIKSFFVVKKHKKELKEYKDHLERQMKITDTGNKTLMDEIEGLKKDNENLRISVKTLGQKPGRAELRQFNIYDTALRKMMLQAPGFSSAWESALQESEREYEENETGFKHIMGKVFGTSSITHNDDDTLHKIEHKK
;
A
#
# COMPACT_ATOMS: atom_id res chain seq x y z
N MET A 1 49.08 -7.97 -88.91
CA MET A 1 49.39 -7.07 -87.78
C MET A 1 50.11 -7.91 -86.74
N GLU A 2 51.44 -7.83 -86.71
CA GLU A 2 52.26 -8.56 -85.74
C GLU A 2 51.92 -8.05 -84.33
N LEU A 3 51.32 -8.92 -83.52
CA LEU A 3 51.04 -8.61 -82.11
C LEU A 3 52.37 -8.60 -81.36
N ASN A 4 52.98 -7.42 -81.25
CA ASN A 4 54.22 -7.22 -80.52
C ASN A 4 54.02 -7.57 -79.04
N ALA A 5 54.89 -8.40 -78.45
CA ALA A 5 54.77 -8.88 -77.08
C ALA A 5 54.58 -7.77 -76.03
N GLN A 6 55.09 -6.56 -76.32
CA GLN A 6 54.91 -5.37 -75.49
C GLN A 6 53.43 -4.91 -75.40
N THR A 7 52.64 -5.02 -76.47
CA THR A 7 51.23 -4.59 -76.45
C THR A 7 50.38 -5.57 -75.63
N ILE A 8 50.68 -6.87 -75.69
CA ILE A 8 50.02 -7.90 -74.89
C ILE A 8 50.30 -7.68 -73.39
N LEU A 9 51.53 -7.34 -73.00
CA LEU A 9 51.88 -7.05 -71.61
C LEU A 9 51.14 -5.83 -71.05
N ILE A 10 50.97 -4.77 -71.84
CA ILE A 10 50.24 -3.56 -71.42
C ILE A 10 48.75 -3.86 -71.21
N ILE A 11 48.14 -4.65 -72.10
CA ILE A 11 46.72 -5.05 -71.98
C ILE A 11 46.51 -5.91 -70.73
N ILE A 12 47.37 -6.89 -70.49
CA ILE A 12 47.30 -7.74 -69.29
C ILE A 12 47.50 -6.89 -68.03
N GLY A 13 48.46 -5.97 -68.03
CA GLY A 13 48.69 -5.04 -66.93
C GLY A 13 47.45 -4.19 -66.61
N GLY A 14 46.78 -3.66 -67.63
CA GLY A 14 45.54 -2.90 -67.46
C GLY A 14 44.40 -3.72 -66.85
N ILE A 15 44.25 -4.99 -67.24
CA ILE A 15 43.24 -5.90 -66.68
C ILE A 15 43.54 -6.19 -65.21
N VAL A 16 44.80 -6.49 -64.87
CA VAL A 16 45.22 -6.77 -63.49
C VAL A 16 45.00 -5.55 -62.59
N ILE A 17 45.34 -4.35 -63.07
CA ILE A 17 45.12 -3.10 -62.32
C ILE A 17 43.62 -2.82 -62.17
N GLY A 18 42.82 -3.01 -63.21
CA GLY A 18 41.36 -2.85 -63.15
C GLY A 18 40.71 -3.81 -62.15
N TRP A 19 41.16 -5.07 -62.12
CA TRP A 19 40.70 -6.06 -61.15
C TRP A 19 41.11 -5.69 -59.72
N LEU A 20 42.36 -5.24 -59.52
CA LEU A 20 42.86 -4.81 -58.21
C LEU A 20 42.07 -3.61 -57.67
N LEU A 21 41.82 -2.59 -58.50
CA LEU A 21 41.04 -1.41 -58.09
C LEU A 21 39.57 -1.76 -57.81
N SER A 22 38.98 -2.68 -58.58
CA SER A 22 37.62 -3.15 -58.38
C SER A 22 37.47 -3.91 -57.04
N THR A 23 38.41 -4.79 -56.72
CA THR A 23 38.41 -5.56 -55.46
C THR A 23 38.60 -4.65 -54.24
N ILE A 24 39.49 -3.64 -54.32
CA ILE A 24 39.65 -2.62 -53.28
C ILE A 24 38.32 -1.88 -53.05
N LYS A 25 37.68 -1.36 -54.10
CA LYS A 25 36.42 -0.61 -53.95
C LYS A 25 35.30 -1.47 -53.35
N SER A 26 35.16 -2.70 -53.85
CA SER A 26 34.16 -3.64 -53.37
C SER A 26 34.31 -3.93 -51.86
N PHE A 27 35.54 -4.11 -51.39
CA PHE A 27 35.82 -4.36 -49.98
C PHE A 27 35.42 -3.20 -49.06
N PHE A 28 35.68 -1.95 -49.49
CA PHE A 28 35.29 -0.77 -48.71
C PHE A 28 33.76 -0.60 -48.65
N VAL A 29 33.05 -0.86 -49.75
CA VAL A 29 31.58 -0.78 -49.80
C VAL A 29 30.95 -1.83 -48.89
N VAL A 30 31.41 -3.08 -48.96
CA VAL A 30 30.93 -4.16 -48.09
C VAL A 30 31.22 -3.87 -46.61
N LYS A 31 32.39 -3.30 -46.29
CA LYS A 31 32.70 -2.88 -44.92
C LYS A 31 31.76 -1.78 -44.42
N LYS A 32 31.44 -0.81 -45.26
CA LYS A 32 30.50 0.28 -44.91
C LYS A 32 29.11 -0.27 -44.62
N HIS A 33 28.56 -1.11 -45.49
CA HIS A 33 27.24 -1.71 -45.28
C HIS A 33 27.19 -2.66 -44.09
N LYS A 34 28.27 -3.41 -43.82
CA LYS A 34 28.37 -4.23 -42.61
C LYS A 34 28.40 -3.37 -41.34
N LYS A 35 29.05 -2.20 -41.38
CA LYS A 35 29.05 -1.25 -40.27
C LYS A 35 27.66 -0.68 -40.03
N GLU A 36 26.99 -0.21 -41.09
CA GLU A 36 25.61 0.31 -41.02
C GLU A 36 24.63 -0.75 -40.50
N LEU A 37 24.72 -2.00 -40.99
CA LEU A 37 23.90 -3.11 -40.48
C LEU A 37 24.16 -3.41 -39.00
N LYS A 38 25.42 -3.34 -38.56
CA LYS A 38 25.75 -3.54 -37.14
C LYS A 38 25.15 -2.42 -36.29
N GLU A 39 25.26 -1.18 -36.75
CA GLU A 39 24.72 -0.01 -36.06
C GLU A 39 23.18 -0.05 -35.97
N TYR A 40 22.50 -0.45 -37.05
CA TYR A 40 21.04 -0.66 -37.01
C TYR A 40 20.63 -1.78 -36.06
N LYS A 41 21.37 -2.90 -36.03
CA LYS A 41 21.10 -3.99 -35.08
C LYS A 41 21.29 -3.53 -33.64
N ASP A 42 22.37 -2.81 -33.36
CA ASP A 42 22.67 -2.27 -32.02
C ASP A 42 21.61 -1.25 -31.59
N HIS A 43 21.16 -0.39 -32.51
CA HIS A 43 20.08 0.55 -32.24
C HIS A 43 18.75 -0.16 -31.94
N LEU A 44 18.42 -1.20 -32.69
CA LEU A 44 17.21 -1.99 -32.46
C LEU A 44 17.27 -2.73 -31.13
N GLU A 45 18.40 -3.35 -30.81
CA GLU A 45 18.61 -4.03 -29.52
C GLU A 45 18.47 -3.04 -28.36
N ARG A 46 19.05 -1.84 -28.50
CA ARG A 46 18.90 -0.77 -27.52
C ARG A 46 17.45 -0.33 -27.37
N GLN A 47 16.72 -0.13 -28.48
CA GLN A 47 15.30 0.24 -28.42
C GLN A 47 14.46 -0.86 -27.78
N MET A 48 14.67 -2.13 -28.14
CA MET A 48 13.97 -3.26 -27.56
C MET A 48 14.25 -3.34 -26.06
N LYS A 49 15.51 -3.20 -25.64
CA LYS A 49 15.90 -3.17 -24.23
C LYS A 49 15.23 -2.02 -23.49
N ILE A 50 15.19 -0.81 -24.06
CA ILE A 50 14.51 0.35 -23.45
C ILE A 50 13.01 0.06 -23.30
N THR A 51 12.35 -0.42 -24.35
CA THR A 51 10.92 -0.76 -24.33
C THR A 51 10.63 -1.85 -23.32
N ASP A 52 11.43 -2.91 -23.26
CA ASP A 52 11.28 -3.99 -22.28
C ASP A 52 11.48 -3.49 -20.85
N THR A 53 12.48 -2.64 -20.61
CA THR A 53 12.68 -2.04 -19.28
C THR A 53 11.53 -1.12 -18.88
N GLY A 54 11.04 -0.28 -19.79
CA GLY A 54 9.89 0.59 -19.53
C GLY A 54 8.60 -0.20 -19.33
N ASN A 55 8.40 -1.28 -20.09
CA ASN A 55 7.26 -2.16 -19.90
C ASN A 55 7.32 -2.88 -18.54
N LYS A 56 8.50 -3.33 -18.11
CA LYS A 56 8.67 -3.93 -16.77
C LYS A 56 8.35 -2.93 -15.67
N THR A 57 8.85 -1.70 -15.74
CA THR A 57 8.53 -0.67 -14.72
C THR A 57 7.03 -0.37 -14.67
N LEU A 58 6.36 -0.31 -15.82
CA LEU A 58 4.90 -0.13 -15.87
C LEU A 58 4.16 -1.32 -15.25
N MET A 59 4.60 -2.55 -15.50
CA MET A 59 4.00 -3.74 -14.90
C MET A 59 4.22 -3.77 -13.37
N ASP A 60 5.41 -3.42 -12.90
CA ASP A 60 5.73 -3.32 -11.47
C ASP A 60 4.88 -2.23 -10.78
N GLU A 61 4.69 -1.08 -11.42
CA GLU A 61 3.80 -0.02 -10.93
C GLU A 61 2.34 -0.47 -10.87
N ILE A 62 1.85 -1.18 -11.89
CA ILE A 62 0.49 -1.74 -11.91
C ILE A 62 0.31 -2.75 -10.77
N GLU A 63 1.30 -3.62 -10.54
CA GLU A 63 1.27 -4.59 -9.44
C GLU A 63 1.29 -3.88 -8.07
N GLY A 64 2.15 -2.87 -7.91
CA GLY A 64 2.19 -2.02 -6.72
C GLY A 64 0.85 -1.33 -6.45
N LEU A 65 0.27 -0.68 -7.45
CA LEU A 65 -1.03 0.00 -7.34
C LEU A 65 -2.16 -0.98 -7.02
N LYS A 66 -2.17 -2.17 -7.61
CA LYS A 66 -3.16 -3.21 -7.28
C LYS A 66 -3.04 -3.66 -5.82
N LYS A 67 -1.81 -3.86 -5.34
CA LYS A 67 -1.54 -4.22 -3.96
C LYS A 67 -1.98 -3.11 -3.00
N ASP A 68 -1.67 -1.86 -3.30
CA ASP A 68 -2.08 -0.72 -2.50
C ASP A 68 -3.60 -0.53 -2.51
N ASN A 69 -4.26 -0.76 -3.64
CA ASN A 69 -5.71 -0.71 -3.74
C ASN A 69 -6.38 -1.76 -2.84
N GLU A 70 -5.90 -3.01 -2.86
CA GLU A 70 -6.42 -4.06 -1.99
C GLU A 70 -6.11 -3.76 -0.51
N ASN A 71 -4.91 -3.27 -0.20
CA ASN A 71 -4.54 -2.84 1.15
C ASN A 71 -5.45 -1.72 1.65
N LEU A 72 -5.75 -0.73 0.82
CA LEU A 72 -6.65 0.38 1.14
C LEU A 72 -8.08 -0.13 1.32
N ARG A 73 -8.56 -1.01 0.44
CA ARG A 73 -9.89 -1.62 0.56
C ARG A 73 -10.04 -2.39 1.87
N ILE A 74 -9.05 -3.21 2.22
CA ILE A 74 -9.01 -3.91 3.50
C ILE A 74 -8.98 -2.89 4.63
N SER A 75 -8.11 -1.88 4.57
CA SER A 75 -7.98 -0.85 5.60
C SER A 75 -9.27 -0.08 5.82
N VAL A 76 -10.01 0.28 4.76
CA VAL A 76 -11.32 0.94 4.84
C VAL A 76 -12.35 0.03 5.51
N LYS A 77 -12.37 -1.26 5.13
CA LYS A 77 -13.27 -2.25 5.76
C LYS A 77 -12.94 -2.41 7.24
N THR A 78 -11.66 -2.51 7.60
CA THR A 78 -11.20 -2.62 8.98
C THR A 78 -11.46 -1.34 9.78
N LEU A 79 -11.31 -0.16 9.17
CA LEU A 79 -11.70 1.12 9.79
C LEU A 79 -13.21 1.17 10.10
N GLY A 80 -14.03 0.60 9.21
CA GLY A 80 -15.47 0.45 9.42
C GLY A 80 -15.86 -0.56 10.51
N GLN A 81 -14.92 -1.43 10.91
CA GLN A 81 -15.07 -2.43 11.96
C GLN A 81 -14.44 -2.00 13.29
N LYS A 82 -13.76 -0.84 13.37
CA LYS A 82 -13.27 -0.33 14.65
C LYS A 82 -14.45 -0.12 15.62
N PRO A 83 -14.39 -0.67 16.84
CA PRO A 83 -15.40 -0.43 17.88
C PRO A 83 -15.53 1.08 18.08
N GLY A 84 -16.76 1.59 18.09
CA GLY A 84 -17.06 3.03 18.01
C GLY A 84 -17.71 3.49 16.71
N ARG A 85 -17.18 3.19 15.50
CA ARG A 85 -17.86 3.60 14.24
C ARG A 85 -19.02 2.68 13.86
N ALA A 86 -18.90 1.39 14.16
CA ALA A 86 -19.99 0.44 13.98
C ALA A 86 -21.16 0.77 14.91
N GLU A 87 -20.86 1.06 16.17
CA GLU A 87 -21.83 1.55 17.16
C GLU A 87 -22.46 2.88 16.72
N LEU A 88 -21.66 3.86 16.30
CA LEU A 88 -22.19 5.14 15.81
C LEU A 88 -23.11 4.96 14.58
N ARG A 89 -22.77 4.04 13.67
CA ARG A 89 -23.64 3.69 12.54
C ARG A 89 -24.96 3.10 13.04
N GLN A 90 -24.90 2.20 14.01
CA GLN A 90 -26.07 1.57 14.60
C GLN A 90 -26.95 2.59 15.36
N PHE A 91 -26.36 3.51 16.12
CA PHE A 91 -27.07 4.63 16.74
C PHE A 91 -27.79 5.51 15.71
N ASN A 92 -27.14 5.86 14.60
CA ASN A 92 -27.78 6.63 13.53
C ASN A 92 -28.95 5.88 12.88
N ILE A 93 -28.82 4.56 12.69
CA ILE A 93 -29.90 3.72 12.16
C ILE A 93 -31.08 3.69 13.14
N TYR A 94 -30.82 3.51 14.43
CA TYR A 94 -31.87 3.54 15.46
C TYR A 94 -32.56 4.89 15.55
N ASP A 95 -31.82 6.00 15.56
CA ASP A 95 -32.39 7.34 15.57
C ASP A 95 -33.28 7.59 14.34
N THR A 96 -32.82 7.17 13.15
CA THR A 96 -33.62 7.27 11.93
C THR A 96 -34.89 6.41 11.99
N ALA A 97 -34.79 5.19 12.54
CA ALA A 97 -35.93 4.30 12.72
C ALA A 97 -36.94 4.87 13.72
N LEU A 98 -36.47 5.41 14.85
CA LEU A 98 -37.30 6.07 15.86
C LEU A 98 -38.06 7.26 15.27
N ARG A 99 -37.39 8.14 14.52
CA ARG A 99 -38.05 9.26 13.83
C ARG A 99 -39.15 8.79 12.87
N LYS A 100 -38.92 7.69 12.15
CA LYS A 100 -39.94 7.10 11.26
C LYS A 100 -41.12 6.54 12.06
N MET A 101 -40.87 5.86 13.17
CA MET A 101 -41.93 5.33 14.04
C MET A 101 -42.77 6.45 14.67
N MET A 102 -42.14 7.53 15.13
CA MET A 102 -42.84 8.71 15.67
C MET A 102 -43.79 9.35 14.64
N LEU A 103 -43.44 9.31 13.35
CA LEU A 103 -44.30 9.80 12.28
C LEU A 103 -45.45 8.83 11.93
N GLN A 104 -45.24 7.52 12.10
CA GLN A 104 -46.19 6.49 11.68
C GLN A 104 -47.18 6.08 12.77
N ALA A 105 -46.85 6.26 14.04
CA ALA A 105 -47.66 5.79 15.17
C ALA A 105 -48.05 6.95 16.11
N PRO A 106 -49.33 7.37 16.16
CA PRO A 106 -49.78 8.37 17.11
C PRO A 106 -49.64 7.86 18.55
N GLY A 107 -49.09 8.69 19.45
CA GLY A 107 -48.83 8.34 20.85
C GLY A 107 -47.53 7.56 21.11
N PHE A 108 -46.80 7.15 20.06
CA PHE A 108 -45.51 6.48 20.22
C PHE A 108 -44.48 7.38 20.90
N SER A 109 -44.44 8.67 20.56
CA SER A 109 -43.47 9.61 21.13
C SER A 109 -43.56 9.72 22.66
N SER A 110 -44.76 9.81 23.22
CA SER A 110 -44.97 9.92 24.67
C SER A 110 -44.65 8.62 25.40
N ALA A 111 -45.02 7.48 24.81
CA ALA A 111 -44.71 6.16 25.37
C ALA A 111 -43.19 5.90 25.35
N TRP A 112 -42.51 6.30 24.28
CA TRP A 112 -41.06 6.19 24.14
C TRP A 112 -40.32 7.09 25.14
N GLU A 113 -40.75 8.34 25.31
CA GLU A 113 -40.15 9.28 26.28
C GLU A 113 -40.30 8.79 27.73
N SER A 114 -41.49 8.27 28.09
CA SER A 114 -41.70 7.65 29.40
C SER A 114 -40.83 6.41 29.63
N ALA A 115 -40.72 5.54 28.61
CA ALA A 115 -39.89 4.34 28.70
C ALA A 115 -38.38 4.68 28.75
N LEU A 116 -37.96 5.75 28.07
CA LEU A 116 -36.60 6.26 28.12
C LEU A 116 -36.26 6.76 29.53
N GLN A 117 -37.13 7.58 30.11
CA GLN A 117 -36.96 8.10 31.47
C GLN A 117 -36.93 6.98 32.52
N GLU A 118 -37.79 5.97 32.37
CA GLU A 118 -37.79 4.79 33.26
C GLU A 118 -36.49 3.99 33.12
N SER A 119 -36.01 3.79 31.89
CA SER A 119 -34.74 3.09 31.61
C SER A 119 -33.52 3.83 32.14
N GLU A 120 -33.48 5.16 32.03
CA GLU A 120 -32.40 6.00 32.60
C GLU A 120 -32.36 5.85 34.12
N ARG A 121 -33.53 5.89 34.76
CA ARG A 121 -33.64 5.71 36.21
C ARG A 121 -33.20 4.31 36.65
N GLU A 122 -33.63 3.25 35.97
CA GLU A 122 -33.19 1.88 36.27
C GLU A 122 -31.67 1.71 36.07
N TYR A 123 -31.09 2.40 35.09
CA TYR A 123 -29.65 2.37 34.86
C TYR A 123 -28.86 3.04 35.99
N GLU A 124 -29.30 4.22 36.44
CA GLU A 124 -28.70 4.93 37.60
C GLU A 124 -28.82 4.11 38.89
N GLU A 125 -29.98 3.50 39.13
CA GLU A 125 -30.22 2.60 40.28
C GLU A 125 -29.31 1.35 40.20
N ASN A 126 -29.07 0.80 39.02
CA ASN A 126 -28.15 -0.33 38.83
C ASN A 126 -26.67 0.04 38.99
N GLU A 127 -26.23 1.21 38.51
CA GLU A 127 -24.86 1.69 38.72
C GLU A 127 -24.55 1.96 40.21
N THR A 128 -25.52 2.54 40.92
CA THR A 128 -25.39 2.80 42.37
C THR A 128 -25.48 1.50 43.18
N GLY A 129 -26.32 0.55 42.78
CA GLY A 129 -26.40 -0.80 43.34
C GLY A 129 -25.09 -1.59 43.17
N PHE A 130 -24.46 -1.53 42.00
CA PHE A 130 -23.16 -2.18 41.76
C PHE A 130 -22.03 -1.56 42.60
N LYS A 131 -22.01 -0.22 42.73
CA LYS A 131 -21.05 0.48 43.61
C LYS A 131 -21.23 0.08 45.08
N HIS A 132 -22.47 -0.11 45.55
CA HIS A 132 -22.75 -0.55 46.91
C HIS A 132 -22.29 -2.00 47.18
N ILE A 133 -22.48 -2.90 46.22
CA ILE A 133 -22.02 -4.30 46.31
C ILE A 133 -20.49 -4.38 46.30
N MET A 134 -19.83 -3.65 45.39
CA MET A 134 -18.37 -3.55 45.33
C MET A 134 -17.81 -2.97 46.64
N GLY A 135 -18.39 -1.90 47.17
CA GLY A 135 -17.99 -1.29 48.44
C GLY A 135 -18.13 -2.24 49.65
N LYS A 136 -19.12 -3.13 49.66
CA LYS A 136 -19.31 -4.11 50.75
C LYS A 136 -18.31 -5.26 50.70
N VAL A 137 -17.93 -5.71 49.50
CA VAL A 137 -16.97 -6.80 49.28
C VAL A 137 -15.52 -6.35 49.50
N PHE A 138 -15.19 -5.09 49.17
CA PHE A 138 -13.84 -4.54 49.36
C PHE A 138 -13.66 -3.69 50.65
N GLY A 139 -14.75 -3.23 51.27
CA GLY A 139 -14.71 -2.34 52.45
C GLY A 139 -14.83 -3.05 53.81
N THR A 140 -14.99 -4.37 53.86
CA THR A 140 -15.06 -5.13 55.13
C THR A 140 -13.72 -5.76 55.52
N SER A 141 -12.65 -5.52 54.76
CA SER A 141 -11.30 -6.06 55.00
C SER A 141 -10.28 -5.02 55.50
N SER A 142 -10.70 -3.82 55.91
CA SER A 142 -9.79 -2.79 56.43
C SER A 142 -10.19 -2.19 57.78
N ILE A 143 -10.74 -3.01 58.68
CA ILE A 143 -10.77 -2.65 60.12
C ILE A 143 -10.23 -3.85 60.90
N THR A 144 -9.15 -3.58 61.66
CA THR A 144 -8.32 -4.48 62.49
C THR A 144 -7.20 -5.25 61.77
N HIS A 145 -6.15 -4.52 61.34
CA HIS A 145 -4.79 -5.01 61.58
C HIS A 145 -4.29 -4.27 62.82
N ASN A 146 -4.34 -4.96 63.96
CA ASN A 146 -3.49 -4.69 65.11
C ASN A 146 -2.07 -5.17 64.81
N ASP A 147 -1.12 -4.59 65.54
CA ASP A 147 0.29 -4.97 65.71
C ASP A 147 1.25 -4.29 64.72
N ASP A 148 2.38 -3.71 65.11
CA ASP A 148 2.99 -3.34 66.40
C ASP A 148 4.26 -2.51 66.02
N ASP A 149 5.01 -2.06 67.00
CA ASP A 149 6.43 -1.64 66.96
C ASP A 149 6.76 -0.17 67.30
N THR A 150 6.89 0.03 68.61
CA THR A 150 8.20 0.31 69.23
C THR A 150 9.21 1.10 68.39
N LEU A 151 9.26 2.43 68.51
CA LEU A 151 10.49 3.18 68.14
C LEU A 151 10.68 4.58 68.76
N HIS A 152 9.93 4.99 69.80
CA HIS A 152 10.22 6.27 70.49
C HIS A 152 10.21 6.20 72.02
N LYS A 153 10.70 5.10 72.58
CA LYS A 153 11.23 5.08 73.94
C LYS A 153 12.74 4.86 73.82
N ILE A 154 13.51 5.79 74.39
CA ILE A 154 14.99 5.89 74.43
C ILE A 154 15.58 6.86 73.38
N GLU A 155 15.37 8.17 73.58
CA GLU A 155 16.49 9.12 73.64
C GLU A 155 16.31 10.06 74.84
N HIS A 156 17.11 9.77 75.86
CA HIS A 156 17.83 10.70 76.73
C HIS A 156 17.08 11.75 77.58
N LYS A 157 16.80 11.32 78.82
CA LYS A 157 16.96 12.12 80.03
C LYS A 157 18.45 12.20 80.40
N LYS A 158 19.07 13.38 80.29
CA LYS A 158 20.06 13.90 81.25
C LYS A 158 20.19 15.40 81.12
#